data_AF-A0A417QWV0-F1
#
_entry.id   AF-A0A417QWV0-F1
#
_cell.length_a   1.000
_cell.length_b   1.000
_cell.length_c   1.000
_cell.angle_alpha   90.00
_cell.angle_beta   90.00
_cell.angle_gamma   90.00
#
_symmetry.space_group_name_H-M   'P 1'
#
loop_
_entity.id
_entity.type
_entity.pdbx_description
1 polymer ?
#
loop_
_entity_poly.entity_id
_entity_poly.type
_entity_poly.pdbx_seq_one_letter_code
_entity_poly.pdbx_strand_id
1 'polypeptide(L)'
;MATWTVRPKKDTTANWKASGRILEVNEWGVEETTSGKYILRIGNGKDKFLDLPAVVDTPTLEKMYNTIQNFNNNMQQATSAANAAAQSAQQQAAAAKAAAAACQDIEKGINSMSDKATGKKYTIGVEAGLVFLEETT
;
A
#
# COMPACT_ATOMS: atom_id res chain seq x y z
N MET A 1 31.78 0.21 -43.95
CA MET A 1 31.12 1.34 -43.27
C MET A 1 32.19 2.14 -42.55
N ALA A 2 32.25 3.45 -42.74
CA ALA A 2 33.15 4.30 -41.96
C ALA A 2 32.62 4.40 -40.52
N THR A 3 33.47 4.14 -39.53
CA THR A 3 33.16 4.36 -38.11
C THR A 3 33.74 5.70 -37.69
N TRP A 4 32.90 6.53 -37.08
CA TRP A 4 33.34 7.80 -36.47
C TRP A 4 33.44 7.60 -34.97
N THR A 5 34.57 8.00 -34.38
CA THR A 5 34.77 8.00 -32.93
C THR A 5 34.63 9.43 -32.42
N VAL A 6 33.62 9.69 -31.59
CA VAL A 6 33.44 10.97 -30.89
C VAL A 6 33.91 10.81 -29.45
N ARG A 7 34.75 11.74 -28.97
CA ARG A 7 35.22 11.79 -27.58
C ARG A 7 34.81 13.14 -26.97
N PRO A 8 33.73 13.20 -26.18
CA PRO A 8 33.36 14.43 -25.49
C PRO A 8 34.46 14.83 -24.50
N LYS A 9 34.58 16.13 -24.22
CA LYS A 9 35.52 16.60 -23.19
C LYS A 9 35.10 16.00 -21.86
N LYS A 10 36.00 15.26 -21.21
CA LYS A 10 35.79 14.65 -19.89
C LYS A 10 36.76 15.25 -18.90
N ASP A 11 36.27 15.60 -17.72
CA ASP A 11 37.13 16.02 -16.62
C ASP A 11 36.43 15.86 -15.26
N THR A 12 37.18 16.04 -14.17
CA THR A 12 36.66 15.98 -12.80
C THR A 12 35.81 17.20 -12.47
N THR A 13 34.90 17.09 -11.49
CA THR A 13 34.12 18.24 -10.97
C THR A 13 35.01 19.44 -10.61
N ALA A 14 36.16 19.19 -9.97
CA ALA A 14 37.08 20.24 -9.53
C ALA A 14 37.71 20.96 -10.74
N ASN A 15 38.13 20.22 -11.76
CA ASN A 15 38.74 20.79 -12.96
C ASN A 15 37.71 21.55 -13.80
N TRP A 16 36.48 21.04 -13.92
CA TRP A 16 35.39 21.78 -14.55
C TRP A 16 35.10 23.09 -13.84
N LYS A 17 35.03 23.08 -12.50
CA LYS A 17 34.84 24.28 -11.69
C LYS A 17 35.97 25.30 -11.88
N ALA A 18 37.23 24.83 -11.84
CA ALA A 18 38.41 25.67 -12.01
C ALA A 18 38.53 26.26 -13.42
N SER A 19 38.14 25.50 -14.45
CA SER A 19 38.24 25.93 -15.84
C SER A 19 37.33 27.11 -16.17
N GLY A 20 36.18 27.24 -15.49
CA GLY A 20 35.15 28.21 -15.83
C GLY A 20 34.61 28.06 -17.27
N ARG A 21 34.83 26.90 -17.90
CA ARG A 21 34.58 26.69 -19.32
C ARG A 21 33.10 26.82 -19.65
N ILE A 22 32.82 27.61 -20.68
CA ILE A 22 31.53 27.69 -21.37
C ILE A 22 31.65 26.80 -22.60
N LEU A 23 30.73 25.84 -22.73
CA LEU A 23 30.68 24.94 -23.88
C LEU A 23 29.89 25.59 -25.02
N GLU A 24 30.32 25.38 -26.25
CA GLU A 24 29.59 25.84 -27.44
C GLU A 24 28.18 25.24 -27.48
N VAL A 25 27.27 25.88 -28.23
CA VAL A 25 25.92 25.35 -28.44
C VAL A 25 26.01 23.93 -29.00
N ASN A 26 25.37 22.97 -28.34
CA ASN A 26 25.40 21.54 -28.66
C ASN A 26 26.74 20.81 -28.42
N GLU A 27 27.74 21.45 -27.82
CA GLU A 27 28.97 20.76 -27.41
C GLU A 27 28.71 19.87 -26.18
N TRP A 28 29.23 18.64 -26.21
CA TRP A 28 29.05 17.66 -25.14
C TRP A 28 30.23 17.66 -24.17
N GLY A 29 29.93 17.80 -22.88
CA GLY A 29 30.91 17.67 -21.80
C GLY A 29 30.49 16.63 -20.77
N VAL A 30 31.48 15.92 -20.22
CA VAL A 30 31.28 14.86 -19.23
C VAL A 30 32.02 15.23 -17.94
N GLU A 31 31.28 15.25 -16.84
CA GLU A 31 31.80 15.33 -15.48
C GLU A 31 32.11 13.93 -14.97
N GLU A 32 33.26 13.72 -14.36
CA GLU A 32 33.52 12.59 -13.48
C GLU A 32 33.48 13.07 -12.02
N THR A 33 32.49 12.57 -11.29
CA THR A 33 32.31 12.88 -9.87
C THR A 33 33.31 12.12 -9.01
N THR A 34 33.51 12.54 -7.75
CA THR A 34 34.38 11.84 -6.79
C THR A 34 33.93 10.41 -6.49
N SER A 35 32.65 10.08 -6.68
CA SER A 35 32.12 8.71 -6.56
C SER A 35 32.28 7.87 -7.84
N GLY A 36 32.97 8.38 -8.87
CA GLY A 36 33.17 7.69 -10.15
C GLY A 36 31.93 7.68 -11.07
N LYS A 37 30.88 8.46 -10.75
CA LYS A 37 29.72 8.62 -11.64
C LYS A 37 30.02 9.63 -12.74
N TYR A 38 29.50 9.38 -13.95
CA TYR A 38 29.59 10.28 -15.09
C TYR A 38 28.31 11.09 -15.28
N ILE A 39 28.43 12.41 -15.44
CA ILE A 39 27.29 13.31 -15.73
C ILE A 39 27.54 14.02 -17.06
N LEU A 40 26.66 13.79 -18.03
CA LEU A 40 26.69 14.46 -19.33
C LEU A 40 25.88 15.77 -19.26
N ARG A 41 26.45 16.85 -19.81
CA ARG A 41 25.76 18.12 -20.03
C ARG A 41 26.02 18.60 -21.46
N ILE A 42 25.08 19.37 -22.01
CA ILE A 42 25.16 19.95 -23.35
C ILE A 42 25.28 21.46 -23.24
N GLY A 43 26.28 22.02 -23.92
CA GLY A 43 26.55 23.45 -23.96
C GLY A 43 25.44 24.25 -24.60
N ASN A 44 25.22 25.45 -24.07
CA ASN A 44 24.29 26.45 -24.60
C ASN A 44 25.02 27.71 -25.09
N GLY A 45 26.36 27.71 -25.15
CA GLY A 45 27.18 28.84 -25.59
C GLY A 45 27.28 29.99 -24.59
N LYS A 46 26.70 29.86 -23.39
CA LYS A 46 26.59 30.97 -22.42
C LYS A 46 26.97 30.59 -20.99
N ASP A 47 26.43 29.51 -20.48
CA ASP A 47 26.58 29.14 -19.07
C ASP A 47 27.80 28.24 -18.87
N LYS A 48 28.39 28.31 -17.67
CA LYS A 48 29.53 27.45 -17.31
C LYS A 48 29.05 26.00 -17.21
N PHE A 49 29.96 25.07 -17.47
CA PHE A 49 29.64 23.65 -17.53
C PHE A 49 28.83 23.12 -16.33
N LEU A 50 29.22 23.47 -15.09
CA LEU A 50 28.55 22.98 -13.88
C LEU A 50 27.17 23.62 -13.63
N ASP A 51 26.87 24.73 -14.30
CA ASP A 51 25.59 25.43 -14.21
C ASP A 51 24.59 24.90 -15.27
N LEU A 52 25.05 24.11 -16.24
CA LEU A 52 24.20 23.48 -17.25
C LEU A 52 23.38 22.33 -16.64
N PRO A 53 22.15 22.09 -17.14
CA PRO A 53 21.38 20.93 -16.73
C PRO A 53 22.05 19.63 -17.18
N ALA A 54 22.02 18.62 -16.30
CA ALA A 54 22.38 17.26 -16.68
C ALA A 54 21.40 16.74 -17.74
N VAL A 55 21.92 16.08 -18.79
CA VAL A 55 21.09 15.42 -19.82
C VAL A 55 20.22 14.33 -19.18
N VAL A 56 20.77 13.63 -18.19
CA VAL A 56 20.04 12.73 -17.31
C VAL A 56 20.53 12.97 -15.89
N ASP A 57 19.63 13.39 -15.02
CA ASP A 57 19.89 13.55 -13.58
C ASP A 57 19.74 12.21 -12.86
N THR A 58 20.84 11.47 -12.76
CA THR A 58 20.88 10.14 -12.11
C THR A 58 20.51 10.19 -10.61
N PRO A 59 20.95 11.17 -9.79
CA PRO A 59 20.42 11.36 -8.44
C PRO A 59 18.89 11.49 -8.37
N THR A 60 18.28 12.25 -9.28
CA THR A 60 16.81 12.39 -9.31
C THR A 60 16.13 11.07 -9.65
N LEU A 61 16.67 10.32 -10.61
CA LEU A 61 16.18 8.97 -10.93
C LEU A 61 16.30 8.01 -9.73
N GLU A 62 17.44 7.98 -9.04
CA GLU A 62 17.64 7.15 -7.84
C GLU A 62 16.61 7.50 -6.74
N LYS A 63 16.35 8.79 -6.50
CA LYS A 63 15.31 9.22 -5.55
C LYS A 63 13.91 8.77 -5.96
N MET A 64 13.58 8.86 -7.25
CA MET A 64 12.29 8.38 -7.76
C MET A 64 12.14 6.87 -7.55
N TYR A 65 13.16 6.08 -7.86
CA TYR A 65 13.16 4.64 -7.63
C TYR A 65 12.92 4.28 -6.16
N ASN A 66 13.65 4.92 -5.23
CA ASN A 66 13.49 4.68 -3.80
C ASN A 66 12.08 5.07 -3.30
N THR A 67 11.54 6.17 -3.82
CA THR A 67 10.19 6.64 -3.47
C THR A 67 9.12 5.64 -3.92
N ILE A 68 9.22 5.16 -5.17
CA ILE A 68 8.30 4.15 -5.72
C ILE A 68 8.39 2.84 -4.95
N GLN A 69 9.62 2.41 -4.60
CA GLN A 69 9.83 1.18 -3.84
C GLN A 69 9.19 1.27 -2.44
N ASN A 70 9.39 2.39 -1.74
CA ASN A 70 8.77 2.61 -0.43
C ASN A 70 7.24 2.65 -0.51
N PHE A 71 6.70 3.31 -1.53
CA PHE A 71 5.26 3.35 -1.78
C PHE A 71 4.68 1.95 -1.99
N ASN A 72 5.33 1.11 -2.81
CA ASN A 72 4.91 -0.26 -3.05
C ASN A 72 4.93 -1.12 -1.78
N ASN A 73 5.98 -1.00 -0.96
CA ASN A 73 6.09 -1.72 0.30
C ASN A 73 4.97 -1.32 1.28
N ASN A 74 4.72 -0.01 1.42
CA ASN A 74 3.66 0.50 2.28
C ASN A 74 2.28 0.05 1.81
N MET A 75 2.03 0.02 0.50
CA MET A 75 0.77 -0.47 -0.08
C MET A 75 0.54 -1.95 0.20
N GLN A 76 1.58 -2.78 0.07
CA GLN A 76 1.47 -4.21 0.36
C GLN A 76 1.18 -4.46 1.85
N GLN A 77 1.84 -3.74 2.75
CA GLN A 77 1.57 -3.82 4.18
C GLN A 77 0.15 -3.38 4.52
N ALA A 78 -0.31 -2.25 3.98
CA ALA A 78 -1.67 -1.75 4.18
C ALA A 78 -2.72 -2.75 3.67
N THR A 79 -2.50 -3.36 2.51
CA THR A 79 -3.37 -4.39 1.94
C THR A 79 -3.45 -5.62 2.84
N SER A 80 -2.31 -6.07 3.35
CA SER A 80 -2.23 -7.23 4.24
C SER A 80 -2.95 -6.98 5.56
N ALA A 81 -2.76 -5.79 6.15
CA ALA A 81 -3.44 -5.37 7.37
C ALA A 81 -4.96 -5.26 7.17
N ALA A 82 -5.41 -4.67 6.06
CA ALA A 82 -6.83 -4.56 5.73
C ALA A 82 -7.48 -5.94 5.55
N ASN A 83 -6.81 -6.88 4.87
CA ASN A 83 -7.29 -8.24 4.72
C ASN A 83 -7.40 -8.98 6.05
N ALA A 84 -6.41 -8.82 6.94
CA ALA A 84 -6.45 -9.41 8.27
C ALA A 84 -7.62 -8.86 9.10
N ALA A 85 -7.81 -7.54 9.09
CA ALA A 85 -8.93 -6.88 9.77
C ALA A 85 -10.29 -7.36 9.24
N ALA A 86 -10.43 -7.50 7.92
CA ALA A 86 -11.65 -8.01 7.29
C ALA A 86 -11.95 -9.45 7.70
N GLN A 87 -10.93 -10.31 7.75
CA GLN A 87 -11.08 -11.71 8.22
C GLN A 87 -11.51 -11.76 9.69
N SER A 88 -10.89 -10.95 10.57
CA SER A 88 -11.30 -10.87 11.97
C SER A 88 -12.73 -10.39 12.14
N ALA A 89 -13.15 -9.37 11.37
CA ALA A 89 -14.53 -8.90 11.38
C ALA A 89 -15.52 -9.97 10.92
N GLN A 90 -15.17 -10.75 9.89
CA GLN A 90 -16.00 -11.85 9.40
C GLN A 90 -16.15 -12.96 10.46
N GLN A 91 -15.08 -13.30 11.18
CA GLN A 91 -15.12 -14.28 12.27
C GLN A 91 -16.00 -13.81 13.42
N GLN A 92 -15.88 -12.55 13.82
CA GLN A 92 -16.71 -11.96 14.88
C GLN A 92 -18.19 -11.92 14.47
N ALA A 93 -18.49 -11.58 13.22
CA ALA A 93 -19.85 -11.59 12.71
C ALA A 93 -20.44 -13.01 12.69
N ALA A 94 -19.66 -14.03 12.34
CA ALA A 94 -20.09 -15.42 12.41
C ALA A 94 -20.36 -15.87 13.85
N ALA A 95 -19.48 -15.53 14.79
CA ALA A 95 -19.66 -15.83 16.20
C ALA A 95 -20.91 -15.13 16.79
N ALA A 96 -21.15 -13.87 16.45
CA ALA A 96 -22.34 -13.13 16.88
C ALA A 96 -23.64 -13.76 16.35
N LYS A 97 -23.65 -14.20 15.09
CA LYS A 97 -24.80 -14.94 14.52
C LYS A 97 -25.05 -16.27 15.24
N ALA A 98 -23.99 -17.02 15.54
CA ALA A 98 -24.10 -18.27 16.28
C ALA A 98 -24.63 -18.05 17.70
N ALA A 99 -24.14 -17.02 18.39
CA ALA A 99 -24.64 -16.64 19.72
C ALA A 99 -26.11 -16.23 19.69
N ALA A 100 -26.53 -15.44 18.70
CA ALA A 100 -27.93 -15.05 18.54
C ALA A 100 -28.85 -16.27 18.31
N ALA A 101 -28.42 -17.23 17.49
CA ALA A 101 -29.16 -18.48 17.30
C ALA A 101 -29.28 -19.29 18.60
N ALA A 102 -28.19 -19.40 19.36
CA ALA A 102 -28.19 -20.08 20.65
C ALA A 102 -29.17 -19.42 21.65
N CYS A 103 -29.24 -18.09 21.68
CA CYS A 103 -30.22 -17.38 22.52
C CYS A 103 -31.67 -17.71 22.11
N GLN A 104 -31.97 -17.76 20.81
CA GLN A 104 -33.31 -18.14 20.33
C GLN A 104 -33.67 -19.58 20.71
N ASP A 105 -32.72 -20.50 20.69
CA ASP A 105 -32.98 -21.89 21.07
C ASP A 105 -33.17 -22.06 22.58
N ILE A 106 -32.44 -21.28 23.41
CA ILE A 106 -32.69 -21.21 24.85
C ILE A 106 -34.10 -20.67 25.14
N GLU A 107 -34.53 -19.60 24.45
CA GLU A 107 -35.87 -19.03 24.59
C GLU A 107 -36.96 -20.07 24.31
N LYS A 108 -36.84 -20.82 23.21
CA LYS A 108 -37.77 -21.93 22.89
C LYS A 108 -37.80 -22.98 23.99
N GLY A 109 -36.63 -23.33 24.54
CA GLY A 109 -36.52 -24.32 25.61
C GLY A 109 -37.20 -23.87 26.91
N ILE A 110 -36.97 -22.63 27.35
CA ILE A 110 -37.57 -22.05 28.57
C ILE A 110 -39.09 -21.95 28.44
N ASN A 111 -39.57 -21.53 27.28
CA ASN A 111 -41.00 -21.42 27.03
C ASN A 111 -41.65 -22.76 26.73
N SER A 112 -40.95 -23.89 26.81
CA SER A 112 -41.51 -25.22 26.62
C SER A 112 -41.62 -26.00 27.94
N MET A 113 -42.76 -26.64 28.18
CA MET A 113 -42.97 -27.55 29.30
C MET A 113 -43.53 -28.88 28.81
N SER A 114 -43.11 -29.98 29.44
CA SER A 114 -43.61 -31.33 29.14
C SER A 114 -44.28 -31.92 30.37
N ASP A 115 -45.54 -32.32 30.22
CA ASP A 115 -46.26 -33.06 31.24
C ASP A 115 -45.96 -34.56 31.12
N LYS A 116 -45.29 -35.11 32.12
CA LYS A 116 -44.90 -36.54 32.14
C LYS A 116 -46.08 -37.49 32.36
N ALA A 117 -47.18 -37.02 32.95
CA ALA A 117 -48.35 -37.86 33.20
C ALA A 117 -49.18 -38.05 31.93
N THR A 118 -49.30 -37.01 31.09
CA THR A 118 -50.11 -37.03 29.87
C THR A 118 -49.31 -37.15 28.58
N GLY A 119 -47.99 -36.92 28.62
CA GLY A 119 -47.11 -36.92 27.46
C GLY A 119 -47.22 -35.67 26.58
N LYS A 120 -48.05 -34.69 26.95
CA LYS A 120 -48.30 -33.47 26.19
C LYS A 120 -47.20 -32.43 26.39
N LYS A 121 -46.93 -31.64 25.37
CA LYS A 121 -46.01 -30.50 25.40
C LYS A 121 -46.80 -29.20 25.34
N TYR A 122 -46.34 -28.17 26.03
CA TYR A 122 -46.98 -26.86 26.02
C TYR A 122 -45.95 -25.76 25.88
N THR A 123 -46.36 -24.64 25.27
CA THR A 123 -45.64 -23.38 25.31
C THR A 123 -46.24 -22.40 26.30
N ILE A 124 -45.40 -21.64 27.00
CA ILE A 124 -45.81 -20.60 27.94
C ILE A 124 -45.94 -19.27 27.19
N GLY A 125 -47.12 -18.65 27.25
CA GLY A 125 -47.41 -17.33 26.67
C GLY A 125 -47.86 -16.32 27.72
N VAL A 126 -47.79 -15.03 27.38
CA VAL A 126 -48.32 -13.93 28.19
C VAL A 126 -49.20 -13.04 27.32
N GLU A 127 -50.48 -12.90 27.69
CA GLU A 127 -51.44 -12.03 26.99
C GLU A 127 -52.23 -11.23 28.03
N ALA A 128 -52.37 -9.92 27.80
CA ALA A 128 -53.06 -8.99 28.71
C ALA A 128 -52.57 -9.06 30.18
N GLY A 129 -51.31 -9.44 30.41
CA GLY A 129 -50.72 -9.59 31.75
C GLY A 129 -51.04 -10.92 32.45
N LEU A 130 -51.74 -11.84 31.79
CA LEU A 130 -52.01 -13.19 32.28
C LEU A 130 -51.09 -14.19 31.57
N VAL A 131 -50.54 -15.14 32.35
CA VAL A 131 -49.74 -16.25 31.83
C VAL A 131 -50.68 -17.38 31.39
N PHE A 132 -50.48 -17.91 30.19
CA PHE A 132 -51.24 -19.06 29.68
C PHE A 132 -50.31 -20.16 29.16
N LEU A 133 -50.86 -21.37 29.05
CA LEU A 133 -50.20 -22.53 28.46
C LEU A 133 -50.95 -22.92 27.20
N GLU A 134 -50.24 -23.03 26.08
CA GLU A 134 -50.77 -23.48 24.79
C GLU A 134 -50.21 -24.87 24.48
N GLU A 135 -51.06 -25.86 24.21
CA GLU A 135 -50.61 -27.20 23.86
C GLU A 135 -49.95 -27.20 22.47
N THR A 136 -48.70 -27.67 22.40
CA THR A 136 -47.95 -27.80 21.16
C THR A 136 -47.92 -29.26 20.74
N THR A 137 -48.29 -29.55 19.49
CA THR A 137 -48.21 -30.87 18.85
C THR A 137 -46.79 -31.38 18.68
#